data_AF-A0A0K1PNA7-F1
#
_entry.id   AF-A0A0K1PNA7-F1
#
_cell.length_a   1.000
_cell.length_b   1.000
_cell.length_c   1.000
_cell.angle_alpha   90.00
_cell.angle_beta   90.00
_cell.angle_gamma   90.00
#
_symmetry.space_group_name_H-M   'P 1'
#
loop_
_entity.id
_entity.type
_entity.pdbx_description
1 polymer ?
#
loop_
_entity_poly.entity_id
_entity_poly.type
_entity_poly.pdbx_seq_one_letter_code
_entity_poly.pdbx_strand_id
1 'polypeptide(L)'
;MEQSRLARLGSLNWAALLALAACSSSEPSSNVGTSTVQGKLTVASFPTAPTAVDAIDEAGNRAHSPVGTDGAFALQLAKGHSYRLVVVSAKEVPFVFPRSTRLDTSFRVSTGGGVVSLGSVRHWDSLPSGGFKVLSASTSSSSPDGQEGQDGECVDGKLQGTDTPCADDDNQTECKDGSQAVSSDGECENGKDAVTGQACTDTDTAGDDAADPAQPMAVPDKNAPDDVSGCNENDGEEADD
;
A
#
# COMPACT_ATOMS: atom_id res chain seq x y z
N MET A 1 -53.40 13.46 -21.92
CA MET A 1 -52.87 13.04 -23.23
C MET A 1 -51.81 11.98 -22.93
N GLU A 2 -52.19 10.71 -22.78
CA GLU A 2 -52.37 9.74 -23.88
C GLU A 2 -51.06 9.56 -24.67
N GLN A 3 -50.35 8.44 -24.48
CA GLN A 3 -50.25 7.28 -25.38
C GLN A 3 -49.42 6.19 -24.64
N SER A 4 -49.98 5.05 -24.22
CA SER A 4 -50.42 3.88 -25.00
C SER A 4 -49.29 3.14 -25.75
N ARG A 5 -49.26 1.80 -25.52
CA ARG A 5 -48.71 0.70 -26.37
C ARG A 5 -47.25 0.30 -26.09
N LEU A 6 -46.81 -0.96 -26.15
CA LEU A 6 -47.39 -2.20 -26.68
C LEU A 6 -46.57 -3.39 -26.14
N ALA A 7 -47.25 -4.48 -25.79
CA ALA A 7 -46.67 -5.78 -25.46
C ALA A 7 -45.90 -6.41 -26.63
N ARG A 8 -44.84 -7.18 -26.33
CA ARG A 8 -44.37 -8.29 -27.19
C ARG A 8 -43.96 -9.48 -26.33
N LEU A 9 -44.87 -10.46 -26.29
CA LEU A 9 -44.58 -11.88 -26.12
C LEU A 9 -43.75 -12.34 -27.34
N GLY A 10 -42.68 -13.09 -27.11
CA GLY A 10 -41.85 -13.59 -28.20
C GLY A 10 -40.90 -14.70 -27.76
N SER A 11 -41.37 -15.93 -27.97
CA SER A 11 -40.58 -17.08 -28.47
C SER A 11 -39.61 -17.79 -27.52
N LEU A 12 -40.02 -18.98 -27.08
CA LEU A 12 -39.11 -20.05 -26.65
C LEU A 12 -38.27 -20.51 -27.86
N ASN A 13 -36.95 -20.48 -27.71
CA ASN A 13 -36.03 -21.25 -28.55
C ASN A 13 -35.32 -22.27 -27.65
N TRP A 14 -35.70 -23.53 -27.81
CA TRP A 14 -34.89 -24.68 -27.41
C TRP A 14 -33.80 -24.88 -28.46
N ALA A 15 -32.54 -24.72 -28.06
CA ALA A 15 -31.39 -25.12 -28.86
C ALA A 15 -30.48 -26.01 -28.00
N ALA A 16 -30.25 -27.22 -28.49
CA ALA A 16 -29.45 -28.26 -27.90
C ALA A 16 -28.01 -27.80 -27.65
N LEU A 17 -27.54 -27.91 -26.40
CA LEU A 17 -26.14 -27.77 -26.04
C LEU A 17 -25.42 -29.11 -26.20
N LEU A 18 -24.60 -29.22 -27.25
CA LEU A 18 -23.52 -30.21 -27.32
C LEU A 18 -22.54 -29.91 -26.18
N ALA A 19 -22.38 -30.87 -25.27
CA ALA A 19 -21.33 -30.88 -24.27
C ALA A 19 -19.98 -31.13 -24.95
N LEU A 20 -19.34 -30.06 -25.42
CA LEU A 20 -17.89 -30.05 -25.65
C LEU A 20 -17.24 -30.16 -24.27
N ALA A 21 -16.73 -31.35 -23.96
CA ALA A 21 -15.80 -31.57 -22.88
C ALA A 21 -14.55 -30.73 -23.16
N ALA A 22 -14.59 -29.47 -22.75
CA ALA A 22 -13.44 -28.61 -22.66
C ALA A 22 -12.49 -29.29 -21.66
N CYS A 23 -11.35 -29.77 -22.16
CA CYS A 23 -10.18 -29.97 -21.32
C CYS A 23 -9.90 -28.63 -20.67
N SER A 24 -10.37 -28.44 -19.44
CA SER A 24 -9.88 -27.42 -18.55
C SER A 24 -8.42 -27.79 -18.28
N SER A 25 -7.52 -27.34 -19.16
CA SER A 25 -6.15 -27.10 -18.77
C SER A 25 -6.26 -26.11 -17.63
N SER A 26 -6.19 -26.62 -16.40
CA SER A 26 -5.89 -25.84 -15.22
C SER A 26 -4.57 -25.17 -15.55
N GLU A 27 -4.63 -23.96 -16.12
CA GLU A 27 -3.45 -23.12 -16.23
C GLU A 27 -2.85 -23.14 -14.82
N PRO A 28 -1.56 -23.47 -14.67
CA PRO A 28 -0.92 -23.41 -13.37
C PRO A 28 -1.28 -22.03 -12.85
N SER A 29 -2.05 -22.02 -11.76
CA SER A 29 -2.41 -20.82 -11.03
C SER A 29 -1.06 -20.22 -10.71
N SER A 30 -0.61 -19.32 -11.58
CA SER A 30 0.57 -18.54 -11.37
C SER A 30 0.18 -17.83 -10.10
N ASN A 31 0.67 -18.33 -8.98
CA ASN A 31 0.50 -17.71 -7.69
C ASN A 31 1.26 -16.41 -7.83
N VAL A 32 0.62 -15.42 -8.46
CA VAL A 32 1.06 -14.05 -8.51
C VAL A 32 1.04 -13.68 -7.04
N GLY A 33 2.22 -13.77 -6.42
CA GLY A 33 2.34 -13.58 -4.99
C GLY A 33 1.78 -12.19 -4.69
N THR A 34 0.68 -12.15 -3.95
CA THR A 34 0.10 -10.90 -3.50
C THR A 34 0.64 -10.55 -2.13
N SER A 35 0.93 -9.27 -1.93
CA SER A 35 1.20 -8.71 -0.62
C SER A 35 -0.06 -8.00 -0.11
N THR A 36 -0.25 -8.02 1.20
CA THR A 36 -1.40 -7.40 1.85
C THR A 36 -0.99 -6.03 2.40
N VAL A 37 -1.71 -4.99 2.05
CA VAL A 37 -1.59 -3.67 2.68
C VAL A 37 -2.86 -3.40 3.47
N GLN A 38 -2.73 -3.16 4.77
CA GLN A 38 -3.86 -3.00 5.68
C GLN A 38 -3.68 -1.79 6.59
N GLY A 39 -4.79 -1.27 7.09
CA GLY A 39 -4.79 -0.14 8.01
C GLY A 39 -6.17 0.16 8.53
N LYS A 40 -6.28 1.25 9.29
CA LYS A 40 -7.53 1.72 9.89
C LYS A 40 -7.71 3.21 9.68
N LEU A 41 -8.73 3.61 8.92
CA LEU A 41 -9.08 5.01 8.76
C LEU A 41 -9.67 5.56 10.06
N THR A 42 -9.17 6.71 10.52
CA THR A 42 -9.81 7.50 11.57
C THR A 42 -11.02 8.21 10.96
N VAL A 43 -12.14 7.49 10.81
CA VAL A 43 -13.34 7.93 10.06
C VAL A 43 -13.79 9.33 10.46
N ALA A 44 -13.74 9.68 11.74
CA ALA A 44 -14.14 10.98 12.26
C ALA A 44 -13.23 12.15 11.82
N SER A 45 -12.04 11.88 11.29
CA SER A 45 -11.14 12.91 10.74
C SER A 45 -11.51 13.34 9.32
N PHE A 46 -12.30 12.54 8.61
CA PHE A 46 -12.69 12.83 7.22
C PHE A 46 -13.95 13.70 7.19
N PRO A 47 -14.04 14.69 6.28
CA PRO A 47 -15.22 15.54 6.14
C PRO A 47 -16.44 14.78 5.63
N THR A 48 -16.23 13.66 4.93
CA THR A 48 -17.26 12.71 4.53
C THR A 48 -16.79 11.31 4.86
N ALA A 49 -17.69 10.47 5.38
CA ALA A 49 -17.36 9.10 5.74
C ALA A 49 -16.75 8.35 4.54
N PRO A 50 -15.53 7.80 4.68
CA PRO A 50 -14.92 6.95 3.66
C PRO A 50 -15.77 5.70 3.41
N THR A 51 -15.80 5.25 2.16
CA THR A 51 -16.52 4.03 1.76
C THR A 51 -15.58 2.92 1.29
N ALA A 52 -14.41 3.28 0.78
CA ALA A 52 -13.40 2.34 0.31
C ALA A 52 -11.99 2.95 0.33
N VAL A 53 -11.00 2.09 0.15
CA VAL A 53 -9.63 2.44 -0.24
C VAL A 53 -9.36 1.74 -1.57
N ASP A 54 -8.90 2.50 -2.56
CA ASP A 54 -8.42 1.96 -3.83
C ASP A 54 -6.89 2.04 -3.87
N ALA A 55 -6.25 0.98 -4.38
CA ALA A 55 -4.88 1.04 -4.85
C ALA A 55 -4.88 1.11 -6.37
N ILE A 56 -4.16 2.08 -6.93
CA ILE A 56 -4.04 2.29 -8.37
C ILE A 56 -2.59 2.00 -8.76
N ASP A 57 -2.37 1.03 -9.65
CA ASP A 57 -1.03 0.72 -10.16
C ASP A 57 -0.58 1.73 -11.23
N GLU A 58 0.66 1.61 -11.69
CA GLU A 58 1.24 2.47 -12.74
C GLU A 58 0.52 2.35 -14.10
N ALA A 59 -0.21 1.25 -14.35
CA ALA A 59 -1.03 1.04 -15.53
C ALA A 59 -2.47 1.60 -15.38
N GLY A 60 -2.83 2.08 -14.18
CA GLY A 60 -4.15 2.59 -13.85
C GLY A 60 -5.17 1.53 -13.44
N ASN A 61 -4.76 0.27 -13.27
CA ASN A 61 -5.65 -0.77 -12.73
C ASN A 61 -5.93 -0.51 -11.26
N ARG A 62 -7.13 -0.88 -10.81
CA ARG A 62 -7.61 -0.64 -9.44
C ARG A 62 -7.78 -1.94 -8.67
N ALA A 63 -7.13 -2.04 -7.51
CA ALA A 63 -7.52 -2.97 -6.45
C ALA A 63 -8.41 -2.22 -5.45
N HIS A 64 -9.56 -2.79 -5.12
CA HIS A 64 -10.60 -2.14 -4.31
C HIS A 64 -10.77 -2.83 -2.97
N SER A 65 -10.83 -2.07 -1.87
CA SER A 65 -11.12 -2.58 -0.54
C SER A 65 -12.23 -1.76 0.14
N PRO A 66 -13.39 -2.34 0.48
CA PRO A 66 -14.42 -1.62 1.22
C PRO A 66 -13.92 -1.28 2.63
N VAL A 67 -14.28 -0.10 3.12
CA VAL A 67 -13.96 0.34 4.49
C VAL A 67 -15.03 -0.17 5.45
N GLY A 68 -14.58 -0.88 6.50
CA GLY A 68 -15.46 -1.35 7.58
C GLY A 68 -16.06 -0.21 8.40
N THR A 69 -17.09 -0.49 9.20
CA THR A 69 -17.70 0.53 10.09
C THR A 69 -16.76 1.03 11.18
N ASP A 70 -15.73 0.25 11.48
CA ASP A 70 -14.64 0.62 12.38
C ASP A 70 -13.48 1.35 11.66
N GLY A 71 -13.58 1.54 10.35
CA GLY A 71 -12.54 2.15 9.51
C GLY A 71 -11.50 1.17 8.98
N ALA A 72 -11.56 -0.13 9.31
CA ALA A 72 -10.56 -1.09 8.85
C ALA A 72 -10.67 -1.35 7.34
N PHE A 73 -9.53 -1.56 6.68
CA PHE A 73 -9.43 -1.98 5.29
C PHE A 73 -8.23 -2.91 5.08
N ALA A 74 -8.29 -3.71 4.01
CA ALA A 74 -7.20 -4.58 3.58
C ALA A 74 -7.20 -4.76 2.06
N LEU A 75 -6.08 -4.44 1.43
CA LEU A 75 -5.85 -4.54 -0.02
C LEU A 75 -4.91 -5.71 -0.30
N GLN A 76 -5.22 -6.48 -1.34
CA GLN A 76 -4.29 -7.47 -1.90
C GLN A 76 -3.68 -6.88 -3.17
N LEU A 77 -2.37 -6.66 -3.14
CA LEU A 77 -1.62 -6.01 -4.22
C LEU A 77 -0.74 -7.05 -4.90
N ALA A 78 -0.75 -7.06 -6.23
CA ALA A 78 0.11 -7.93 -6.99
C ALA A 78 1.56 -7.46 -6.90
N LYS A 79 2.51 -8.40 -6.82
CA LYS A 79 3.92 -8.07 -6.93
C LYS A 79 4.28 -7.51 -8.31
N GLY A 80 5.37 -6.76 -8.37
CA GLY A 80 5.95 -6.19 -9.60
C GLY A 80 5.40 -4.82 -9.99
N HIS A 81 4.62 -4.17 -9.13
CA HIS A 81 3.92 -2.92 -9.43
C HIS A 81 4.23 -1.82 -8.41
N SER A 82 4.07 -0.57 -8.85
CA SER A 82 4.10 0.61 -8.00
C SER A 82 2.68 1.12 -7.80
N TYR A 83 2.29 1.31 -6.54
CA TYR A 83 0.92 1.65 -6.18
C TYR A 83 0.83 3.02 -5.54
N ARG A 84 -0.20 3.78 -5.92
CA ARG A 84 -0.73 4.89 -5.13
C ARG A 84 -2.03 4.47 -4.46
N LEU A 85 -2.23 4.87 -3.21
CA LEU A 85 -3.49 4.61 -2.49
C LEU A 85 -4.36 5.86 -2.49
N VAL A 86 -5.67 5.69 -2.61
CA VAL A 86 -6.64 6.76 -2.47
C VAL A 86 -7.79 6.32 -1.57
N VAL A 87 -8.22 7.20 -0.67
CA VAL A 87 -9.45 7.04 0.10
C VAL A 87 -10.62 7.47 -0.78
N VAL A 88 -11.59 6.59 -0.97
CA VAL A 88 -12.82 6.87 -1.72
C VAL A 88 -13.89 7.38 -0.75
N SER A 89 -14.39 8.58 -1.02
CA SER A 89 -15.50 9.21 -0.29
C SER A 89 -16.37 10.02 -1.26
N ALA A 90 -16.89 11.20 -0.87
CA ALA A 90 -17.47 12.15 -1.84
C ALA A 90 -16.42 12.66 -2.86
N LYS A 91 -15.15 12.67 -2.47
CA LYS A 91 -13.98 12.94 -3.32
C LYS A 91 -12.89 11.91 -3.02
N GLU A 92 -12.05 11.63 -4.00
CA GLU A 92 -10.83 10.85 -3.77
C GLU A 92 -9.82 11.71 -3.00
N VAL A 93 -9.22 11.14 -1.96
CA VAL A 93 -8.15 11.77 -1.18
C VAL A 93 -6.92 10.88 -1.26
N PRO A 94 -5.77 11.35 -1.78
CA PRO A 94 -4.58 10.53 -1.89
C PRO A 94 -3.99 10.20 -0.52
N PHE A 95 -3.39 9.02 -0.41
CA PHE A 95 -2.48 8.74 0.68
C PHE A 95 -1.19 9.53 0.46
N VAL A 96 -0.63 10.05 1.55
CA VAL A 96 0.66 10.72 1.56
C VAL A 96 1.50 10.10 2.66
N PHE A 97 2.73 9.70 2.32
CA PHE A 97 3.70 9.10 3.22
C PHE A 97 4.79 10.14 3.54
N PRO A 98 4.73 10.82 4.71
CA PRO A 98 5.73 11.81 5.08
C PRO A 98 7.06 11.13 5.39
N ARG A 99 8.05 11.30 4.52
CA ARG A 99 9.43 10.84 4.71
C ARG A 99 10.27 11.94 5.35
N SER A 100 11.45 11.58 5.84
CA SER A 100 12.40 12.55 6.44
C SER A 100 12.72 13.77 5.57
N THR A 101 12.64 13.64 4.24
CA THR A 101 13.02 14.70 3.28
C THR A 101 11.95 15.05 2.25
N ARG A 102 10.85 14.29 2.15
CA ARG A 102 9.84 14.45 1.10
C ARG A 102 8.45 13.97 1.52
N LEU A 103 7.44 14.32 0.73
CA LEU A 103 6.11 13.72 0.82
C LEU A 103 5.93 12.78 -0.37
N ASP A 104 5.84 11.48 -0.09
CA ASP A 104 5.63 10.46 -1.11
C ASP A 104 4.13 10.15 -1.27
N THR A 105 3.74 9.65 -2.43
CA THR A 105 2.36 9.18 -2.71
C THR A 105 2.32 7.75 -3.21
N SER A 106 3.48 7.14 -3.40
CA SER A 106 3.61 5.81 -3.98
C SER A 106 4.55 4.93 -3.16
N PHE A 107 4.42 3.61 -3.35
CA PHE A 107 5.39 2.62 -2.91
C PHE A 107 5.35 1.44 -3.87
N ARG A 108 6.43 0.67 -3.91
CA ARG A 108 6.55 -0.51 -4.76
C ARG A 108 6.22 -1.78 -3.98
N VAL A 109 5.69 -2.77 -4.68
CA VAL A 109 5.51 -4.13 -4.16
C VAL A 109 6.37 -5.08 -4.98
N SER A 110 7.64 -5.26 -4.64
CA SER A 110 8.53 -6.16 -5.38
C SER A 110 8.28 -7.64 -5.10
N THR A 111 7.88 -8.00 -3.88
CA THR A 111 7.64 -9.40 -3.49
C THR A 111 6.17 -9.65 -3.13
N GLY A 112 5.76 -10.92 -3.22
CA GLY A 112 4.47 -11.38 -2.71
C GLY A 112 4.58 -11.88 -1.27
N GLY A 113 3.45 -12.09 -0.59
CA GLY A 113 3.43 -12.70 0.74
C GLY A 113 3.80 -11.75 1.89
N GLY A 114 4.18 -10.51 1.60
CA GLY A 114 4.37 -9.47 2.60
C GLY A 114 3.05 -8.94 3.16
N VAL A 115 3.10 -8.43 4.38
CA VAL A 115 2.02 -7.71 5.06
C VAL A 115 2.57 -6.38 5.53
N VAL A 116 1.95 -5.28 5.08
CA VAL A 116 2.28 -3.91 5.48
C VAL A 116 1.12 -3.35 6.29
N SER A 117 1.40 -2.90 7.51
CA SER A 117 0.40 -2.35 8.43
C SER A 117 0.53 -0.83 8.55
N LEU A 118 -0.32 -0.08 7.86
CA LEU A 118 -0.30 1.40 7.86
C LEU A 118 -0.80 2.05 9.17
N GLY A 119 -1.12 1.22 10.18
CA GLY A 119 -1.66 1.68 11.45
C GLY A 119 -2.94 2.50 11.28
N SER A 120 -3.00 3.65 11.96
CA SER A 120 -4.10 4.60 11.89
C SER A 120 -3.86 5.63 10.78
N VAL A 121 -4.85 5.85 9.92
CA VAL A 121 -4.78 6.83 8.82
C VAL A 121 -5.69 8.01 9.11
N ARG A 122 -5.16 9.23 9.04
CA ARG A 122 -5.87 10.46 9.37
C ARG A 122 -5.95 11.40 8.17
N HIS A 123 -7.09 12.04 8.01
CA HIS A 123 -7.28 13.09 7.02
C HIS A 123 -6.74 14.43 7.50
N TRP A 124 -6.12 15.17 6.58
CA TRP A 124 -5.73 16.56 6.72
C TRP A 124 -6.17 17.35 5.50
N ASP A 125 -6.78 18.53 5.68
CA ASP A 125 -7.18 19.39 4.55
C ASP A 125 -5.98 19.99 3.81
N SER A 126 -4.85 20.11 4.50
CA SER A 126 -3.55 20.58 3.99
C SER A 126 -2.46 20.20 4.99
N LEU A 127 -1.19 20.32 4.58
CA LEU A 127 -0.03 20.09 5.43
C LEU A 127 -0.10 20.97 6.70
N PRO A 128 0.09 20.41 7.91
CA PRO A 128 0.17 21.20 9.13
C PRO A 128 1.25 22.27 9.04
N SER A 129 1.06 23.43 9.67
CA SER A 129 2.00 24.56 9.60
C SER A 129 3.40 24.26 10.16
N GLY A 130 3.53 23.23 11.00
CA GLY A 130 4.81 22.71 11.50
C GLY A 130 5.33 21.47 10.77
N GLY A 131 4.65 21.02 9.71
CA GLY A 131 4.91 19.75 9.03
C GLY A 131 4.54 18.53 9.87
N PHE A 132 5.10 17.39 9.47
CA PHE A 132 5.04 16.13 10.24
C PHE A 132 6.40 15.90 10.90
N LYS A 133 6.39 15.48 12.16
CA LYS A 133 7.58 14.87 12.78
C LYS A 133 7.68 13.43 12.26
N VAL A 134 8.66 13.18 11.40
CA VAL A 134 8.94 11.84 10.90
C VAL A 134 9.91 11.16 11.86
N LEU A 135 9.53 10.00 12.37
CA LEU A 135 10.37 9.17 13.23
C LEU A 135 11.03 8.10 12.36
N SER A 136 12.35 7.98 12.45
CA SER A 136 13.14 6.94 11.79
C SER A 136 13.74 6.00 12.86
N ALA A 137 13.74 4.69 12.62
CA ALA A 137 14.11 3.61 13.53
C ALA A 137 15.62 3.50 13.66
N SER A 138 16.36 4.25 12.85
CA SER A 138 17.80 4.13 12.68
C SER A 138 18.64 4.51 13.91
N THR A 139 18.06 5.01 15.01
CA THR A 139 18.86 5.26 16.22
C THR A 139 18.18 4.89 17.53
N SER A 140 17.50 3.76 17.58
CA SER A 140 17.41 2.99 18.83
C SER A 140 18.75 2.27 19.10
N SER A 141 19.88 2.97 18.92
CA SER A 141 21.13 2.51 19.53
C SER A 141 20.92 2.68 21.02
N SER A 142 20.66 1.57 21.69
CA SER A 142 20.64 1.43 23.14
C SER A 142 22.02 1.81 23.69
N SER A 143 22.32 3.11 23.70
CA SER A 143 23.46 3.62 24.44
C SER A 143 23.09 3.50 25.91
N PRO A 144 23.77 2.64 26.70
CA PRO A 144 23.39 2.38 28.08
C PRO A 144 23.64 3.57 29.01
N ASP A 145 24.28 4.62 28.52
CA ASP A 145 24.65 5.81 29.29
C ASP A 145 23.70 6.98 29.02
N GLY A 146 22.45 6.78 29.44
CA GLY A 146 21.69 7.79 30.18
C GLY A 146 21.52 9.17 29.56
N GLN A 147 20.77 9.25 28.46
CA GLN A 147 19.80 10.31 28.19
C GLN A 147 19.00 9.86 26.97
N GLU A 148 17.91 9.11 27.23
CA GLU A 148 16.91 8.80 26.21
C GLU A 148 16.48 10.14 25.58
N GLY A 149 16.85 10.33 24.31
CA GLY A 149 16.36 11.45 23.52
C GLY A 149 14.84 11.43 23.57
N GLN A 150 14.25 12.56 23.95
CA GLN A 150 12.81 12.75 24.16
C GLN A 150 12.04 12.74 22.83
N ASP A 151 12.48 11.98 21.84
CA ASP A 151 11.91 12.03 20.50
C ASP A 151 10.51 11.44 20.42
N GLY A 152 10.02 10.81 21.51
CA GLY A 152 8.65 10.33 21.75
C GLY A 152 8.17 9.30 20.73
N GLU A 153 7.18 8.50 21.11
CA GLU A 153 6.55 7.57 20.15
C GLU A 153 5.48 8.30 19.32
N CYS A 154 5.30 7.91 18.05
CA CYS A 154 4.14 8.34 17.29
C CYS A 154 2.93 7.49 17.67
N VAL A 155 1.94 8.09 18.33
CA VAL A 155 0.73 7.39 18.78
C VAL A 155 -0.48 8.03 18.15
N ASP A 156 -1.20 7.27 17.32
CA ASP A 156 -2.40 7.73 16.59
C ASP A 156 -2.15 8.98 15.71
N GLY A 157 -0.95 9.06 15.13
CA GLY A 157 -0.49 10.17 14.29
C GLY A 157 -0.10 11.43 15.06
N LYS A 158 0.14 11.34 16.37
CA LYS A 158 0.62 12.43 17.22
C LYS A 158 1.83 12.02 18.06
N LEU A 159 2.80 12.91 18.17
CA LEU A 159 3.99 12.70 18.99
C LEU A 159 3.60 12.66 20.47
N GLN A 160 3.95 11.57 21.15
CA GLN A 160 3.54 11.29 22.54
C GLN A 160 3.78 12.50 23.46
N GLY A 161 2.74 12.90 24.19
CA GLY A 161 2.78 14.05 25.09
C GLY A 161 2.65 15.42 24.42
N THR A 162 2.42 15.47 23.10
CA THR A 162 2.24 16.71 22.34
C THR A 162 1.05 16.61 21.37
N ASP A 163 0.70 17.72 20.73
CA ASP A 163 -0.25 17.76 19.61
C ASP A 163 0.46 17.80 18.23
N THR A 164 1.77 17.57 18.21
CA THR A 164 2.56 17.60 16.98
C THR A 164 2.21 16.40 16.11
N PRO A 165 1.77 16.59 14.85
CA PRO A 165 1.54 15.49 13.93
C PRO A 165 2.83 14.71 13.67
N CYS A 166 2.75 13.38 13.60
CA CYS A 166 3.89 12.54 13.30
C CYS A 166 3.53 11.37 12.39
N ALA A 167 4.56 10.74 11.84
CA ALA A 167 4.49 9.46 11.15
C ALA A 167 5.79 8.67 11.40
N ASP A 168 5.67 7.36 11.57
CA ASP A 168 6.79 6.43 11.66
C ASP A 168 7.20 5.99 10.25
N ASP A 169 8.48 6.14 9.90
CA ASP A 169 8.99 5.88 8.55
C ASP A 169 9.49 4.44 8.35
N ASP A 170 9.43 3.61 9.39
CA ASP A 170 10.12 2.31 9.44
C ASP A 170 9.19 1.13 9.66
N ASN A 171 8.01 1.19 9.06
CA ASN A 171 7.16 0.04 9.10
C ASN A 171 7.79 -1.10 8.29
N GLN A 172 8.19 -2.16 8.99
CA GLN A 172 8.74 -3.34 8.35
C GLN A 172 7.63 -4.13 7.67
N THR A 173 7.96 -4.71 6.51
CA THR A 173 7.13 -5.73 5.90
C THR A 173 7.20 -6.99 6.76
N GLU A 174 6.05 -7.44 7.28
CA GLU A 174 5.94 -8.74 7.95
C GLU A 174 5.67 -9.83 6.91
N CYS A 175 6.46 -10.89 6.87
CA CYS A 175 6.16 -12.00 5.97
C CYS A 175 5.14 -12.95 6.60
N LYS A 176 4.18 -13.46 5.80
CA LYS A 176 3.09 -14.33 6.27
C LYS A 176 3.56 -15.56 7.08
N ASP A 177 4.78 -16.05 6.84
CA ASP A 177 5.36 -17.20 7.54
C ASP A 177 6.15 -16.82 8.81
N GLY A 178 6.05 -15.58 9.27
CA GLY A 178 6.75 -15.10 10.47
C GLY A 178 8.27 -14.97 10.29
N SER A 179 8.78 -15.21 9.08
CA SER A 179 10.15 -14.83 8.73
C SER A 179 10.20 -13.31 8.67
N GLN A 180 11.14 -12.69 9.38
CA GLN A 180 11.39 -11.27 9.16
C GLN A 180 11.87 -11.09 7.73
N ALA A 181 11.32 -10.10 7.03
CA ALA A 181 11.94 -9.62 5.79
C ALA A 181 13.36 -9.22 6.18
N VAL A 182 14.33 -10.03 5.78
CA VAL A 182 15.72 -9.62 5.89
C VAL A 182 15.85 -8.52 4.87
N SER A 183 16.02 -7.28 5.33
CA SER A 183 16.56 -6.21 4.50
C SER A 183 17.99 -6.62 4.15
N SER A 184 18.11 -7.54 3.19
CA SER A 184 19.27 -7.67 2.32
C SER A 184 18.90 -6.98 1.03
N ASP A 185 18.51 -5.73 1.20
CA ASP A 185 18.62 -4.75 0.16
C ASP A 185 20.11 -4.68 -0.20
N GLY A 186 20.49 -5.42 -1.24
CA GLY A 186 21.57 -5.00 -2.12
C GLY A 186 21.17 -3.65 -2.72
N GLU A 187 21.02 -2.62 -1.89
CA GLU A 187 20.67 -1.30 -2.33
C GLU A 187 21.69 -0.90 -3.36
N CYS A 188 21.17 -0.25 -4.37
CA CYS A 188 21.95 0.21 -5.48
C CYS A 188 22.81 1.38 -5.01
N GLU A 189 23.88 1.11 -4.28
CA GLU A 189 24.83 2.11 -3.86
C GLU A 189 25.53 2.66 -5.11
N ASN A 190 25.21 3.90 -5.47
CA ASN A 190 25.74 4.56 -6.67
C ASN A 190 25.36 3.84 -7.99
N GLY A 191 24.13 3.31 -8.06
CA GLY A 191 23.60 2.67 -9.27
C GLY A 191 24.19 1.28 -9.53
N LYS A 192 24.71 0.61 -8.49
CA LYS A 192 25.18 -0.76 -8.57
C LYS A 192 24.70 -1.58 -7.38
N ASP A 193 24.23 -2.78 -7.68
CA ASP A 193 23.85 -3.76 -6.67
C ASP A 193 25.11 -4.13 -5.87
N ALA A 194 25.06 -3.96 -4.55
CA ALA A 194 26.21 -4.15 -3.67
C ALA A 194 26.74 -5.60 -3.65
N VAL A 195 25.90 -6.58 -4.00
CA VAL A 195 26.22 -8.01 -3.95
C VAL A 195 26.79 -8.50 -5.28
N THR A 196 26.20 -8.06 -6.39
CA THR A 196 26.50 -8.54 -7.74
C THR A 196 27.39 -7.58 -8.54
N GLY A 197 27.49 -6.32 -8.12
CA GLY A 197 28.23 -5.26 -8.81
C GLY A 197 27.63 -4.86 -10.17
N GLN A 198 26.48 -5.42 -10.54
CA GLN A 198 25.77 -5.06 -11.77
C GLN A 198 25.16 -3.68 -11.63
N ALA A 199 25.08 -2.96 -12.76
CA ALA A 199 24.38 -1.69 -12.77
C ALA A 199 22.91 -1.94 -12.44
N CYS A 200 22.45 -1.35 -11.35
CA CYS A 200 21.02 -1.24 -11.15
C CYS A 200 20.50 -0.21 -12.13
N THR A 201 19.60 -0.62 -13.01
CA THR A 201 18.70 0.34 -13.62
C THR A 201 17.66 0.67 -12.57
N ASP A 202 18.01 1.55 -11.66
CA ASP A 202 17.03 2.19 -10.80
C ASP A 202 16.26 3.16 -11.70
N THR A 203 15.30 2.60 -12.44
CA THR A 203 14.38 3.36 -13.29
C THR A 203 13.31 4.06 -12.47
N ASP A 204 13.52 4.20 -11.16
CA ASP A 204 12.89 5.20 -10.32
C ASP A 204 13.40 6.58 -10.76
N THR A 205 13.14 6.91 -12.03
CA THR A 205 12.89 8.29 -12.42
C THR A 205 11.64 8.61 -11.63
N ALA A 206 11.83 9.07 -10.39
CA ALA A 206 10.79 9.62 -9.56
C ALA A 206 10.03 10.58 -10.48
N GLY A 207 8.90 10.12 -11.00
CA GLY A 207 7.93 11.00 -11.59
C GLY A 207 7.66 12.06 -10.53
N ASP A 208 7.38 13.28 -10.95
CA ASP A 208 7.12 14.42 -10.07
C ASP A 208 5.83 14.24 -9.22
N ASP A 209 5.54 13.04 -8.71
CA ASP A 209 4.42 12.63 -7.86
C ASP A 209 4.64 13.07 -6.40
N ALA A 210 5.32 14.20 -6.21
CA ALA A 210 5.39 14.87 -4.94
C ALA A 210 3.99 15.36 -4.56
N ALA A 211 3.55 15.03 -3.33
CA ALA A 211 2.27 15.52 -2.85
C ALA A 211 2.28 17.06 -2.76
N ASP A 212 1.22 17.71 -3.27
CA ASP A 212 1.01 19.15 -3.05
C ASP A 212 0.59 19.37 -1.59
N PRO A 213 1.39 20.08 -0.77
CA PRO A 213 1.08 20.29 0.64
C PRO A 213 -0.17 21.15 0.86
N ALA A 214 -0.70 21.82 -0.17
CA ALA A 214 -1.95 22.58 -0.09
C ALA A 214 -3.21 21.74 -0.35
N GLN A 215 -3.08 20.45 -0.71
CA GLN A 215 -4.21 19.58 -1.01
C GLN A 215 -4.60 18.70 0.18
N PRO A 216 -5.86 18.20 0.20
CA PRO A 216 -6.28 17.17 1.15
C PRO A 216 -5.43 15.90 1.01
N MET A 217 -5.10 15.30 2.15
CA MET A 217 -4.24 14.12 2.23
C MET A 217 -4.72 13.15 3.33
N ALA A 218 -4.54 11.86 3.09
CA ALA A 218 -4.72 10.79 4.06
C ALA A 218 -3.35 10.30 4.50
N VAL A 219 -2.98 10.56 5.75
CA VAL A 219 -1.62 10.30 6.26
C VAL A 219 -1.67 9.14 7.25
N PRO A 220 -0.97 8.04 6.99
CA PRO A 220 -0.81 6.96 7.95
C PRO A 220 0.13 7.38 9.08
N ASP A 221 -0.07 6.83 10.27
CA ASP A 221 0.91 6.96 11.36
C ASP A 221 2.10 6.02 11.19
N LYS A 222 1.98 5.01 10.31
CA LYS A 222 3.07 4.14 9.87
C LYS A 222 3.16 4.15 8.35
N ASN A 223 4.23 4.71 7.81
CA ASN A 223 4.45 4.72 6.36
C ASN A 223 4.70 3.29 5.86
N ALA A 224 4.23 2.97 4.65
CA ALA A 224 4.76 1.80 3.95
C ALA A 224 6.27 1.98 3.72
N PRO A 225 7.08 0.90 3.63
CA PRO A 225 8.43 1.04 3.07
C PRO A 225 8.34 1.55 1.62
N ASP A 226 9.43 2.11 1.09
CA ASP A 226 9.50 2.52 -0.32
C ASP A 226 9.31 1.29 -1.25
N ASP A 227 9.79 0.12 -0.82
CA ASP A 227 9.53 -1.17 -1.47
C ASP A 227 9.13 -2.28 -0.48
N VAL A 228 8.06 -3.01 -0.79
CA VAL A 228 7.60 -4.20 -0.07
C VAL A 228 8.33 -5.44 -0.62
N SER A 229 9.53 -5.66 -0.10
CA SER A 229 10.44 -6.74 -0.50
C SER A 229 10.69 -7.78 0.63
N GLY A 230 11.42 -8.86 0.31
CA GLY A 230 11.97 -9.80 1.30
C GLY A 230 11.08 -10.98 1.74
N CYS A 231 9.85 -11.13 1.24
CA CYS A 231 8.91 -12.13 1.77
C CYS A 231 8.67 -13.38 0.93
N ASN A 232 9.29 -13.54 -0.24
CA ASN A 232 9.09 -14.71 -1.07
C ASN A 232 10.20 -14.91 -2.10
N GLU A 233 11.29 -15.57 -1.68
CA GLU A 233 12.36 -16.08 -2.56
C GLU A 233 12.41 -17.61 -2.59
N ASN A 234 11.35 -18.28 -2.10
CA ASN A 234 11.29 -19.73 -2.10
C ASN A 234 10.54 -20.24 -3.33
N ASP A 235 10.94 -19.79 -4.51
CA ASP A 235 10.76 -20.52 -5.75
C ASP A 235 11.67 -21.74 -5.70
N GLY A 236 11.23 -22.76 -4.96
CA GLY A 236 11.88 -24.05 -4.90
C GLY A 236 12.09 -24.62 -6.30
N GLU A 237 13.23 -24.31 -6.89
CA GLU A 237 13.92 -25.18 -7.81
C GLU A 237 14.34 -26.39 -6.97
N GLU A 238 13.42 -27.36 -6.85
CA GLU A 238 13.84 -28.73 -6.55
C GLU A 238 14.82 -29.10 -7.66
N ALA A 239 16.10 -29.22 -7.29
CA ALA A 239 17.12 -29.77 -8.17
C ALA A 239 16.71 -31.20 -8.55
N ASP A 240 16.20 -31.37 -9.77
CA ASP A 240 16.02 -32.68 -10.38
C ASP A 240 17.41 -33.32 -10.59
N ASP A 241 17.80 -34.21 -9.68
CA ASP A 241 18.99 -35.09 -9.75
C ASP A 241 18.67 -36.43 -10.45
#